data_AF-A0A2R6CRF3-F1
#
_entry.id   AF-A0A2R6CRF3-F1
#
_cell.length_a   1.000
_cell.length_b   1.000
_cell.length_c   1.000
_cell.angle_alpha   90.00
_cell.angle_beta   90.00
_cell.angle_gamma   90.00
#
_symmetry.space_group_name_H-M   'P 1'
#
loop_
_entity.id
_entity.type
_entity.pdbx_description
1 polymer ?
#
loop_
_entity_poly.entity_id
_entity_poly.type
_entity_poly.pdbx_seq_one_letter_code
_entity_poly.pdbx_strand_id
1 'polypeptide(L)'
;MAQQIQQKPQQQVQQQQQQQAFDQFLPQQVTQVVYQLEQLESDAEWAHAQAMQVGDQYTAKALADISQIIHLQKNLLLRESDFAQVFGQCTQQAIQQGSQQLQQSQVPGVQQVAQQAQQVAQTITQATAQVGGMGQSQAVGGQTPFQQY
;
A
#
# COMPACT_ATOMS: atom_id res chain seq x y z
N MET A 1 -61.77 11.44 20.51
CA MET A 1 -60.54 11.67 21.32
C MET A 1 -59.45 10.84 20.68
N ALA A 2 -58.45 11.49 20.09
CA ALA A 2 -57.38 10.89 19.29
C ALA A 2 -56.06 10.80 20.09
N GLN A 3 -55.07 10.09 19.52
CA GLN A 3 -53.69 9.85 19.97
C GLN A 3 -53.51 8.51 20.72
N GLN A 4 -52.48 7.69 20.48
CA GLN A 4 -51.11 8.04 20.08
C GLN A 4 -50.44 6.83 19.40
N ILE A 5 -49.84 7.05 18.22
CA ILE A 5 -49.04 6.07 17.49
C ILE A 5 -47.67 6.02 18.17
N GLN A 6 -47.30 4.86 18.72
CA GLN A 6 -45.98 4.64 19.32
C GLN A 6 -45.14 3.75 18.39
N GLN A 7 -44.36 4.39 17.52
CA GLN A 7 -43.28 3.74 16.77
C GLN A 7 -42.05 4.64 16.77
N LYS A 8 -40.97 4.18 17.43
CA LYS A 8 -39.59 4.11 16.91
C LYS A 8 -38.58 3.93 18.05
N PRO A 9 -37.94 2.75 18.09
CA PRO A 9 -36.51 2.70 18.39
C PRO A 9 -35.81 1.78 17.38
N GLN A 10 -35.63 2.22 16.13
CA GLN A 10 -34.82 1.48 15.15
C GLN A 10 -33.76 2.33 14.44
N GLN A 11 -33.76 3.65 14.59
CA GLN A 11 -32.79 4.52 13.90
C GLN A 11 -31.44 4.67 14.62
N GLN A 12 -31.31 4.30 15.89
CA GLN A 12 -30.05 4.49 16.63
C GLN A 12 -29.02 3.36 16.44
N VAL A 13 -29.45 2.13 16.12
CA VAL A 13 -28.51 1.01 15.96
C VAL A 13 -27.72 1.10 14.64
N GLN A 14 -28.28 1.77 13.63
CA GLN A 14 -27.67 1.84 12.30
C GLN A 14 -26.53 2.88 12.20
N GLN A 15 -26.53 3.93 13.03
CA GLN A 15 -25.44 4.93 13.05
C GLN A 15 -24.18 4.44 13.76
N GLN A 16 -24.29 3.58 14.77
CA GLN A 16 -23.10 3.05 15.48
C GLN A 16 -22.29 2.06 14.63
N GLN A 17 -22.93 1.27 13.77
CA GLN A 17 -22.20 0.40 12.83
C GLN A 17 -21.47 1.20 11.75
N GLN A 18 -21.98 2.38 11.38
CA GLN A 18 -21.35 3.23 10.37
C GLN A 18 -20.10 3.93 10.91
N GLN A 19 -20.10 4.36 12.18
CA GLN A 19 -18.91 4.98 12.79
C GLN A 19 -17.78 3.98 13.07
N GLN A 20 -18.08 2.70 13.35
CA GLN A 20 -17.04 1.67 13.50
C GLN A 20 -16.35 1.29 12.18
N ALA A 21 -16.93 1.63 11.03
CA ALA A 21 -16.33 1.44 9.71
C ALA A 21 -15.42 2.60 9.27
N PHE A 22 -15.50 3.76 9.94
CA PHE A 22 -14.70 4.95 9.58
C PHE A 22 -13.33 5.01 10.26
N ASP A 23 -13.15 4.39 11.42
CA ASP A 23 -11.85 4.22 12.10
C ASP A 23 -11.22 2.85 11.76
N GLN A 24 -11.33 2.44 10.49
CA GLN A 24 -10.73 1.22 10.00
C GLN A 24 -9.21 1.41 9.99
N PHE A 25 -8.57 0.99 11.08
CA PHE A 25 -7.13 0.75 11.13
C PHE A 25 -6.71 0.06 9.84
N LEU A 26 -5.71 0.63 9.15
CA LEU A 26 -5.11 0.01 7.97
C LEU A 26 -4.96 -1.50 8.22
N PRO A 27 -5.38 -2.36 7.27
CA PRO A 27 -5.25 -3.81 7.43
C PRO A 27 -3.85 -4.19 7.91
N GLN A 28 -3.73 -5.16 8.82
CA GLN A 28 -2.41 -5.50 9.40
C GLN A 28 -1.38 -5.86 8.32
N GLN A 29 -1.80 -6.48 7.21
CA GLN A 29 -0.90 -6.76 6.08
C GLN A 29 -0.40 -5.47 5.40
N VAL A 30 -1.24 -4.44 5.27
CA VAL A 30 -0.82 -3.14 4.73
C VAL A 30 0.18 -2.48 5.66
N THR A 31 -0.08 -2.48 6.96
CA THR A 31 0.85 -1.93 7.97
C THR A 31 2.21 -2.64 7.92
N GLN A 32 2.21 -3.97 7.85
CA GLN A 32 3.43 -4.76 7.77
C GLN A 32 4.22 -4.49 6.49
N VAL A 33 3.53 -4.41 5.33
CA VAL A 33 4.23 -4.16 4.06
C VAL A 33 4.80 -2.75 4.01
N VAL A 34 4.08 -1.75 4.54
CA VAL A 34 4.56 -0.37 4.61
C VAL A 34 5.81 -0.30 5.49
N TYR A 35 5.82 -0.99 6.63
CA TYR A 35 7.01 -1.08 7.48
C TYR A 35 8.20 -1.74 6.76
N GLN A 36 7.97 -2.83 6.03
CA GLN A 36 9.01 -3.49 5.24
C GLN A 36 9.57 -2.59 4.14
N LEU A 37 8.69 -1.85 3.45
CA LEU A 37 9.05 -0.87 2.43
C LEU A 37 9.83 0.30 3.03
N GLU A 38 9.47 0.78 4.22
CA GLU A 38 10.19 1.84 4.93
C GLU A 38 11.64 1.43 5.25
N GLN A 39 11.82 0.22 5.78
CA GLN A 39 13.15 -0.32 6.07
C GLN A 39 13.98 -0.46 4.79
N LEU A 40 13.38 -0.99 3.72
CA LEU A 40 14.06 -1.14 2.44
C LEU A 40 14.45 0.20 1.80
N GLU A 41 13.61 1.22 1.89
CA GLU A 41 13.92 2.58 1.41
C GLU A 41 15.13 3.14 2.19
N SER A 42 15.12 3.03 3.51
CA SER A 42 16.22 3.51 4.37
C SER A 42 17.55 2.83 4.01
N ASP A 43 17.54 1.51 3.84
CA ASP A 43 18.73 0.73 3.46
C ASP A 43 19.20 1.08 2.03
N ALA A 44 18.26 1.30 1.10
CA ALA A 44 18.56 1.71 -0.28
C ALA A 44 19.16 3.12 -0.35
N GLU A 45 18.65 4.08 0.44
CA GLU A 45 19.20 5.44 0.53
C GLU A 45 20.61 5.45 1.11
N TRP A 46 20.85 4.64 2.15
CA TRP A 46 22.18 4.47 2.73
C TRP A 46 23.14 3.87 1.69
N ALA A 47 22.73 2.79 1.01
CA ALA A 47 23.57 2.15 0.00
C ALA A 47 23.79 3.05 -1.22
N HIS A 48 22.82 3.90 -1.57
CA HIS A 48 22.95 4.91 -2.62
C HIS A 48 24.06 5.91 -2.27
N ALA A 49 24.08 6.40 -1.02
CA ALA A 49 25.16 7.27 -0.55
C ALA A 49 26.53 6.59 -0.67
N GLN A 50 26.64 5.30 -0.33
CA GLN A 50 27.88 4.54 -0.50
C GLN A 50 28.31 4.42 -1.96
N ALA A 51 27.36 4.09 -2.86
CA ALA A 51 27.64 3.98 -4.29
C ALA A 51 28.13 5.31 -4.88
N MET A 52 27.51 6.42 -4.48
CA MET A 52 27.93 7.77 -4.87
C MET A 52 29.35 8.10 -4.35
N GLN A 53 29.70 7.70 -3.12
CA GLN A 53 31.02 7.93 -2.55
C GLN A 53 32.14 7.21 -3.31
N VAL A 54 31.90 5.99 -3.78
CA VAL A 54 32.89 5.21 -4.55
C VAL A 54 32.82 5.48 -6.07
N GLY A 55 31.93 6.37 -6.51
CA GLY A 55 31.78 6.76 -7.91
C GLY A 55 31.04 5.74 -8.78
N ASP A 56 30.34 4.76 -8.20
CA ASP A 56 29.54 3.78 -8.93
C ASP A 56 28.15 4.38 -9.26
N GLN A 57 28.11 5.16 -10.33
CA GLN A 57 26.90 5.82 -10.80
C GLN A 57 25.80 4.86 -11.26
N TYR A 58 26.17 3.68 -11.76
CA TYR A 58 25.20 2.69 -12.22
C TYR A 58 24.42 2.11 -11.04
N THR A 59 25.14 1.66 -10.01
CA THR A 59 24.53 1.18 -8.77
C THR A 59 23.74 2.28 -8.07
N ALA A 60 24.30 3.50 -7.98
CA ALA A 60 23.62 4.63 -7.36
C ALA A 60 22.26 4.92 -8.03
N LYS A 61 22.24 4.99 -9.37
CA LYS A 61 20.99 5.25 -10.10
C LYS A 61 19.94 4.17 -9.83
N ALA A 62 20.33 2.89 -9.86
CA ALA A 62 19.40 1.79 -9.59
C ALA A 62 18.81 1.86 -8.18
N LEU A 63 19.61 2.21 -7.16
CA LEU A 63 19.15 2.38 -5.78
C LEU A 63 18.21 3.58 -5.62
N ALA A 64 18.51 4.69 -6.30
CA ALA A 64 17.64 5.87 -6.30
C ALA A 64 16.29 5.56 -6.94
N ASP A 65 16.27 4.88 -8.09
CA ASP A 65 15.05 4.47 -8.79
C ASP A 65 14.20 3.54 -7.89
N ILE A 66 14.82 2.54 -7.24
CA ILE A 66 14.15 1.65 -6.28
C ILE A 66 13.54 2.45 -5.12
N SER A 67 14.27 3.38 -4.54
CA SER A 67 13.80 4.19 -3.40
C SER A 67 12.58 5.02 -3.79
N GLN A 68 12.59 5.67 -4.96
CA GLN A 68 11.45 6.47 -5.45
C GLN A 68 10.20 5.62 -5.72
N ILE A 69 10.39 4.43 -6.29
CA ILE A 69 9.29 3.48 -6.52
C ILE A 69 8.68 3.03 -5.19
N ILE A 70 9.53 2.68 -4.22
CA ILE A 70 9.10 2.29 -2.87
C ILE A 70 8.31 3.43 -2.21
N HIS A 71 8.85 4.65 -2.28
CA HIS A 71 8.23 5.85 -1.72
C HIS A 71 6.79 6.03 -2.23
N LEU A 72 6.60 5.93 -3.54
CA LEU A 72 5.29 6.05 -4.16
C LEU A 72 4.35 4.90 -3.76
N GLN A 73 4.83 3.65 -3.74
CA GLN A 73 4.02 2.50 -3.34
C GLN A 73 3.52 2.62 -1.89
N LYS A 74 4.37 3.06 -0.96
CA LYS A 74 3.98 3.32 0.43
C LYS A 74 2.86 4.37 0.51
N ASN A 75 3.03 5.49 -0.19
CA ASN A 75 2.03 6.56 -0.21
C ASN A 75 0.69 6.09 -0.78
N LEU A 76 0.69 5.24 -1.81
CA LEU A 76 -0.54 4.69 -2.37
C LEU A 76 -1.24 3.71 -1.43
N LEU A 77 -0.47 2.89 -0.71
CA LEU A 77 -1.00 1.96 0.30
C LEU A 77 -1.59 2.71 1.50
N LEU A 78 -0.85 3.68 2.04
CA LEU A 78 -1.28 4.46 3.21
C LEU A 78 -2.54 5.30 2.96
N ARG A 79 -2.78 5.69 1.70
CA ARG A 79 -3.96 6.46 1.29
C ARG A 79 -5.07 5.58 0.71
N GLU A 80 -4.90 4.26 0.77
CA GLU A 80 -5.84 3.27 0.23
C GLU A 80 -6.25 3.55 -1.23
N SER A 81 -5.27 3.97 -2.05
CA SER A 81 -5.53 4.40 -3.41
C SER A 81 -5.99 3.23 -4.30
N ASP A 82 -6.99 3.47 -5.16
CA ASP A 82 -7.40 2.52 -6.20
C ASP A 82 -6.25 2.14 -7.15
N PHE A 83 -5.23 3.00 -7.26
CA PHE A 83 -4.03 2.73 -8.05
C PHE A 83 -3.01 1.83 -7.34
N ALA A 84 -3.17 1.55 -6.04
CA ALA A 84 -2.21 0.78 -5.26
C ALA A 84 -1.98 -0.63 -5.81
N GLN A 85 -3.00 -1.26 -6.40
CA GLN A 85 -2.89 -2.59 -7.01
C GLN A 85 -2.12 -2.58 -8.34
N VAL A 86 -2.47 -1.67 -9.24
CA VAL A 86 -1.78 -1.53 -10.54
C VAL A 86 -0.32 -1.14 -10.30
N PHE A 87 -0.10 -0.16 -9.43
CA PHE A 87 1.25 0.25 -9.06
C PHE A 87 2.00 -0.82 -8.27
N GLY A 88 1.31 -1.65 -7.49
CA GLY A 88 1.88 -2.80 -6.78
C GLY A 88 2.55 -3.81 -7.69
N GLN A 89 1.89 -4.15 -8.80
CA GLN A 89 2.45 -5.05 -9.82
C GLN A 89 3.67 -4.42 -10.51
N CYS A 90 3.57 -3.14 -10.87
CA CYS A 90 4.68 -2.39 -11.47
C CYS A 90 5.88 -2.31 -10.50
N THR A 91 5.61 -1.99 -9.24
CA THR A 91 6.61 -1.93 -8.16
C THR A 91 7.30 -3.28 -7.98
N GLN A 92 6.54 -4.38 -7.93
CA GLN A 92 7.11 -5.73 -7.83
C GLN A 92 8.08 -6.01 -8.99
N GLN A 93 7.70 -5.72 -10.23
CA GLN A 93 8.54 -5.95 -11.40
C GLN A 93 9.79 -5.06 -11.38
N ALA A 94 9.64 -3.78 -11.06
CA ALA A 94 10.74 -2.83 -11.01
C ALA A 94 11.75 -3.19 -9.91
N ILE A 95 11.27 -3.57 -8.72
CA ILE A 95 12.11 -4.03 -7.62
C ILE A 95 12.84 -5.32 -8.00
N GLN A 96 12.16 -6.30 -8.62
CA GLN A 96 12.82 -7.54 -9.07
C GLN A 96 13.92 -7.28 -10.09
N GLN A 97 13.65 -6.44 -11.10
CA GLN A 97 14.62 -6.07 -12.12
C GLN A 97 15.81 -5.30 -11.50
N GLY A 98 15.52 -4.31 -10.65
CA GLY A 98 16.54 -3.52 -9.96
C GLY A 98 17.40 -4.40 -9.05
N SER A 99 16.80 -5.32 -8.30
CA SER A 99 17.53 -6.26 -7.43
C SER A 99 18.52 -7.12 -8.21
N GLN A 100 18.16 -7.60 -9.40
CA GLN A 100 19.07 -8.36 -10.26
C GLN A 100 20.25 -7.52 -10.74
N GLN A 101 20.04 -6.23 -11.04
CA GLN A 101 21.12 -5.31 -11.40
C GLN A 101 22.07 -5.08 -10.21
N LEU A 102 21.50 -4.92 -9.02
CA LEU A 102 22.26 -4.69 -7.79
C LEU A 102 23.08 -5.90 -7.34
N GLN A 103 22.70 -7.12 -7.69
CA GLN A 103 23.45 -8.34 -7.33
C GLN A 103 24.90 -8.36 -7.85
N GLN A 104 25.21 -7.60 -8.90
CA GLN A 104 26.56 -7.52 -9.46
C GLN A 104 27.42 -6.44 -8.79
N SER A 105 26.82 -5.59 -7.95
CA SER A 105 27.53 -4.50 -7.30
C SER A 105 28.47 -5.01 -6.21
N GLN A 106 29.63 -4.37 -6.09
CA GLN A 106 30.59 -4.58 -5.01
C GLN A 106 30.47 -3.51 -3.91
N VAL A 107 29.54 -2.57 -4.06
CA VAL A 107 29.31 -1.50 -3.08
C VAL A 107 28.79 -2.12 -1.77
N PRO A 108 29.34 -1.74 -0.60
CA PRO A 108 28.89 -2.24 0.69
C PRO A 108 27.37 -2.07 0.91
N GLY A 109 26.73 -3.11 1.43
CA GLY A 109 25.29 -3.17 1.74
C GLY A 109 24.34 -3.28 0.54
N VAL A 110 24.81 -3.12 -0.70
CA VAL A 110 23.94 -3.26 -1.89
C VAL A 110 23.41 -4.69 -2.05
N GLN A 111 24.19 -5.70 -1.69
CA GLN A 111 23.72 -7.09 -1.70
C GLN A 111 22.60 -7.35 -0.69
N GLN A 112 22.66 -6.72 0.49
CA GLN A 112 21.60 -6.80 1.49
C GLN A 112 20.32 -6.15 0.97
N VAL A 113 20.43 -4.95 0.40
CA VAL A 113 19.30 -4.24 -0.24
C VAL A 113 18.68 -5.12 -1.33
N ALA A 114 19.49 -5.72 -2.21
CA ALA A 114 18.99 -6.58 -3.28
C ALA A 114 18.24 -7.82 -2.76
N GLN A 115 18.71 -8.44 -1.67
CA GLN A 115 18.05 -9.59 -1.05
C GLN A 115 16.72 -9.19 -0.38
N GLN A 116 16.74 -8.10 0.39
CA GLN A 116 15.55 -7.59 1.06
C GLN A 116 14.51 -7.13 0.03
N ALA A 117 14.94 -6.45 -1.03
CA ALA A 117 14.10 -6.06 -2.16
C ALA A 117 13.37 -7.25 -2.79
N GLN A 118 14.07 -8.38 -3.03
CA GLN A 118 13.45 -9.60 -3.54
C GLN A 118 12.39 -10.17 -2.58
N GLN A 119 12.62 -10.11 -1.27
CA GLN A 119 11.66 -10.57 -0.27
C GLN A 119 10.42 -9.65 -0.22
N VAL A 120 10.63 -8.34 -0.16
CA VAL A 120 9.53 -7.35 -0.08
C VAL A 120 8.70 -7.34 -1.37
N ALA A 121 9.31 -7.53 -2.54
CA ALA A 121 8.57 -7.64 -3.80
C ALA A 121 7.50 -8.77 -3.78
N GLN A 122 7.67 -9.82 -2.98
CA GLN A 122 6.68 -10.90 -2.86
C GLN A 122 5.48 -10.53 -1.96
N THR A 123 5.66 -9.57 -1.04
CA THR A 123 4.63 -9.15 -0.07
C THR A 123 3.75 -8.02 -0.60
N ILE A 124 4.27 -7.17 -1.51
CA ILE A 124 3.54 -6.03 -2.10
C ILE A 124 2.24 -6.46 -2.81
N THR A 125 2.28 -7.53 -3.62
CA THR A 125 1.09 -7.99 -4.37
C THR A 125 -0.03 -8.44 -3.44
N GLN A 126 0.32 -9.05 -2.30
CA GLN A 126 -0.66 -9.52 -1.33
C GLN A 126 -1.32 -8.35 -0.59
N ALA A 127 -0.54 -7.36 -0.17
CA ALA A 127 -1.06 -6.19 0.53
C ALA A 127 -1.92 -5.30 -0.38
N THR A 128 -1.51 -5.13 -1.64
CA THR A 128 -2.22 -4.26 -2.59
C THR A 128 -3.56 -4.85 -3.07
N ALA A 129 -3.68 -6.18 -3.13
CA ALA A 129 -4.96 -6.84 -3.42
C ALA A 129 -6.04 -6.57 -2.36
N GLN A 130 -5.64 -6.35 -1.09
CA GLN A 130 -6.58 -6.06 -0.01
C GLN A 130 -7.12 -4.63 -0.08
N VAL A 131 -6.27 -3.67 -0.48
CA VAL A 131 -6.66 -2.27 -0.66
C VAL A 131 -7.65 -2.13 -1.81
N GLY A 132 -7.40 -2.78 -2.95
CA GLY A 132 -8.29 -2.73 -4.13
C GLY A 132 -9.68 -3.33 -3.91
N GLY A 133 -9.83 -4.29 -2.98
CA GLY A 133 -11.13 -4.86 -2.62
C GLY A 133 -11.99 -3.95 -1.74
N MET A 134 -11.37 -3.01 -1.02
CA MET A 134 -12.06 -2.13 -0.08
C MET A 134 -12.81 -0.99 -0.81
N GLY A 135 -12.18 -0.40 -1.84
CA GLY A 135 -12.79 0.65 -2.67
C GLY A 135 -14.00 0.19 -3.52
N GLN A 136 -14.03 -1.09 -3.93
CA GLN A 136 -15.12 -1.62 -4.76
C GLN A 136 -16.42 -1.89 -3.98
N SER A 137 -16.33 -2.01 -2.66
CA SER A 137 -17.47 -2.34 -1.79
C SER A 137 -18.44 -1.16 -1.57
N GLN A 138 -18.06 0.07 -1.90
CA GLN A 138 -18.91 1.27 -1.72
C GLN A 138 -19.80 1.60 -2.93
N ALA A 139 -19.69 0.90 -4.06
CA ALA A 139 -20.46 1.21 -5.27
C ALA A 139 -21.80 0.44 -5.39
N VAL A 140 -22.10 -0.54 -4.52
CA VAL A 140 -23.31 -1.39 -4.63
C VAL A 140 -24.22 -1.19 -3.41
N GLY A 141 -24.79 0.00 -3.25
CA GLY A 141 -25.70 0.31 -2.13
C GLY A 141 -26.78 1.35 -2.43
N GLY A 142 -26.99 1.72 -3.70
CA GLY A 142 -27.86 2.82 -4.11
C GLY A 142 -28.96 2.41 -5.09
N GLN A 143 -29.78 1.41 -4.77
CA GLN A 143 -31.07 1.21 -5.45
C GLN A 143 -32.17 1.03 -4.41
N THR A 144 -32.73 2.15 -3.95
CA THR A 144 -34.05 2.21 -3.35
C THR A 144 -35.10 2.08 -4.45
N PRO A 145 -36.02 1.10 -4.41
CA PRO A 145 -37.12 1.04 -5.37
C PRO A 145 -38.11 2.18 -5.06
N PHE A 146 -38.26 3.12 -5.98
CA PHE A 146 -39.35 4.09 -5.96
C PHE A 146 -40.67 3.34 -6.15
N GLN A 147 -41.46 3.23 -5.09
CA GLN A 147 -42.88 2.85 -5.17
C GLN A 147 -43.63 3.92 -5.96
N GLN A 148 -44.22 3.52 -7.09
CA GLN A 148 -45.14 4.34 -7.87
C GLN A 148 -46.48 4.46 -7.10
N TYR A 149 -47.00 5.69 -7.04
CA TYR A 149 -48.38 6.01 -6.68
C TYR A 149 -49.30 5.89 -7.89
#